data_AF-A0A0M3JLN9-F1
#
_entry.id   AF-A0A0M3JLN9-F1
#
_cell.length_a   1.000
_cell.length_b   1.000
_cell.length_c   1.000
_cell.angle_alpha   90.00
_cell.angle_beta   90.00
_cell.angle_gamma   90.00
#
_symmetry.space_group_name_H-M   'P 1'
#
loop_
_entity.id
_entity.type
_entity.pdbx_description
1 polymer ?
#
loop_
_entity_poly.entity_id
_entity_poly.type
_entity_poly.pdbx_seq_one_letter_code
_entity_poly.pdbx_strand_id
1 'polypeptide(L)' 'LDAAHITVMQIHLTEPPGDVLVFLTGQEEIDTSCEVLYERMKSLGPNVPQLIILPVYGALPSEMQTRIFEPAPLGSRK' A
#
# COMPACT_ATOMS: atom_id res chain seq x y z
N LEU A 1 0.72 -7.64 -12.38
CA LEU A 1 1.07 -6.77 -11.24
C LEU A 1 1.04 -5.30 -11.63
N ASP A 2 1.65 -4.92 -12.76
CA ASP A 2 1.70 -3.52 -13.21
C ASP A 2 0.35 -2.79 -13.26
N ALA A 3 -0.69 -3.41 -13.82
CA ALA A 3 -2.01 -2.80 -13.88
C ALA A 3 -2.58 -2.51 -12.47
N ALA A 4 -2.38 -3.41 -11.52
CA ALA A 4 -2.79 -3.19 -10.13
C ALA A 4 -2.01 -2.03 -9.51
N HIS A 5 -0.70 -1.95 -9.74
CA HIS A 5 0.12 -0.84 -9.23
C HIS A 5 -0.30 0.50 -9.83
N ILE A 6 -0.62 0.55 -11.12
CA ILE A 6 -1.13 1.77 -11.78
C ILE A 6 -2.45 2.20 -11.12
N THR A 7 -3.38 1.26 -10.92
CA THR A 7 -4.67 1.54 -10.29
C THR A 7 -4.51 2.04 -8.84
N VAL A 8 -3.64 1.43 -8.04
CA VAL A 8 -3.35 1.88 -6.67
C VAL A 8 -2.84 3.32 -6.67
N MET A 9 -1.89 3.64 -7.55
CA MET A 9 -1.33 4.99 -7.64
C MET A 9 -2.38 6.00 -8.13
N GLN A 10 -3.22 5.61 -9.09
CA GLN A 10 -4.32 6.46 -9.55
C GLN A 10 -5.29 6.77 -8.41
N ILE A 11 -5.77 5.74 -7.70
CA ILE A 11 -6.67 5.91 -6.55
C ILE A 11 -6.04 6.82 -5.49
N HIS A 12 -4.76 6.60 -5.18
CA HIS A 12 -4.04 7.42 -4.19
C HIS A 12 -4.01 8.90 -4.54
N LEU A 13 -3.87 9.23 -5.82
CA LEU A 13 -3.68 10.60 -6.30
C LEU A 13 -4.99 11.32 -6.64
N THR A 14 -6.06 10.60 -6.99
CA THR A 14 -7.27 11.23 -7.54
C THR A 14 -8.53 11.01 -6.72
N GLU A 15 -8.60 9.93 -5.92
CA GLU A 15 -9.82 9.60 -5.19
C GLU A 15 -9.88 10.26 -3.81
N PRO A 16 -11.09 10.52 -3.27
CA PRO A 16 -11.26 10.98 -1.89
C PRO A 16 -10.62 10.05 -0.85
N PRO A 17 -10.44 10.52 0.40
CA PRO A 17 -9.85 9.72 1.48
C PRO A 17 -10.50 8.34 1.67
N GLY A 18 -9.68 7.33 1.90
CA GLY A 18 -10.08 5.95 2.16
C GLY A 18 -8.90 4.99 1.98
N ASP A 19 -9.01 3.77 2.50
CA ASP A 19 -7.96 2.74 2.39
C ASP A 19 -8.08 1.96 1.06
N VAL A 20 -6.99 1.31 0.63
CA VAL A 20 -6.93 0.47 -0.57
C VAL A 20 -6.53 -0.96 -0.20
N LEU A 21 -7.41 -1.90 -0.52
CA LEU A 21 -7.14 -3.33 -0.38
C LEU A 21 -6.79 -3.95 -1.74
N VAL A 22 -5.59 -4.51 -1.86
CA VAL A 22 -5.13 -5.19 -3.07
C VAL A 22 -5.01 -6.68 -2.81
N PHE A 23 -5.67 -7.50 -3.62
CA PHE A 23 -5.54 -8.95 -3.58
C PHE A 23 -4.44 -9.42 -4.54
N LEU A 24 -3.50 -10.19 -4.01
CA LEU A 24 -2.38 -10.76 -4.74
C LEU A 24 -2.29 -12.26 -4.43
N THR A 25 -1.61 -13.00 -5.31
CA THR A 25 -1.64 -14.47 -5.35
C THR A 25 -0.78 -15.14 -4.28
N GLY A 26 0.33 -14.53 -3.89
CA GLY A 26 1.28 -15.12 -2.96
C GLY A 26 2.21 -14.10 -2.31
N GLN A 27 3.04 -14.59 -1.39
CA GLN A 27 4.00 -13.77 -0.66
C GLN A 27 4.96 -13.02 -1.59
N GLU A 28 5.51 -13.71 -2.60
CA GLU A 28 6.49 -13.12 -3.52
C GLU A 28 5.89 -11.92 -4.27
N GLU A 29 4.65 -12.05 -4.77
CA GLU A 29 3.98 -10.95 -5.45
C GLU A 29 3.60 -9.82 -4.50
N ILE A 30 3.27 -10.12 -3.24
CA ILE A 30 2.98 -9.13 -2.21
C ILE A 30 4.23 -8.32 -1.89
N ASP A 31 5.34 -8.99 -1.56
CA ASP A 31 6.60 -8.33 -1.20
C ASP A 31 7.12 -7.48 -2.37
N THR A 32 7.13 -8.03 -3.59
CA THR A 32 7.48 -7.30 -4.83
C THR A 32 6.59 -6.08 -5.04
N SER A 33 5.27 -6.22 -4.82
CA SER A 33 4.35 -5.10 -4.99
C SER A 33 4.57 -4.00 -3.96
N CYS A 34 4.92 -4.37 -2.73
CA CYS A 34 5.24 -3.41 -1.69
C CYS A 34 6.47 -2.57 -2.06
N GLU A 35 7.54 -3.22 -2.55
CA GLU A 35 8.75 -2.55 -3.00
C GLU A 35 8.48 -1.59 -4.18
N VAL A 36 7.75 -2.06 -5.19
CA VAL A 36 7.43 -1.23 -6.38
C VAL A 36 6.59 -0.02 -6.01
N LEU A 37 5.56 -0.19 -5.17
CA LEU A 37 4.73 0.93 -4.73
C LEU A 37 5.53 1.92 -3.87
N TYR A 38 6.43 1.41 -3.01
CA TYR A 38 7.29 2.24 -2.18
C TYR A 38 8.23 3.11 -3.02
N GLU A 39 8.92 2.53 -4.01
CA GLU A 39 9.82 3.28 -4.90
C GLU A 39 9.06 4.29 -5.77
N ARG A 40 7.85 3.95 -6.25
CA ARG A 40 6.99 4.90 -6.95
C ARG A 40 6.62 6.09 -6.07
N MET A 41 6.18 5.86 -4.84
CA MET A 41 5.86 6.94 -3.89
C MET A 41 7.06 7.84 -3.60
N LYS A 42 8.24 7.24 -3.42
CA LYS A 42 9.48 7.99 -3.20
C LYS A 42 9.82 8.93 -4.36
N SER A 43 9.53 8.52 -5.60
CA SER A 43 9.77 9.33 -6.80
C SER A 43 8.84 10.55 -6.96
N LEU A 44 7.68 10.56 -6.30
CA LEU A 44 6.72 11.66 -6.37
C LEU A 44 7.10 12.86 -5.48
N GLY A 45 7.99 12.66 -4.51
CA GLY A 45 8.46 13.71 -3.61
C GLY A 45 7.49 14.04 -2.45
N PRO A 46 7.83 15.04 -1.61
CA PRO A 46 7.18 15.25 -0.31
C PRO A 46 5.80 15.94 -0.37
N ASN A 47 5.39 16.42 -1.54
CA ASN A 47 4.14 17.17 -1.69
C ASN A 47 2.91 16.27 -1.88
N VAL A 48 3.11 14.97 -2.00
CA VAL A 48 2.03 13.99 -2.15
C VAL A 48 1.68 13.40 -0.78
N PRO A 49 0.38 13.22 -0.47
CA PRO A 49 -0.05 12.48 0.72
C PRO A 49 0.68 11.15 0.87
N GLN A 50 0.98 10.77 2.12
CA GLN A 50 1.68 9.51 2.38
C GLN A 50 0.79 8.31 2.03
N LEU A 51 1.37 7.32 1.36
CA LEU A 51 0.78 5.99 1.17
C LEU A 51 1.51 5.01 2.10
N ILE A 52 0.78 4.40 3.02
CA ILE A 52 1.30 3.45 4.00
C ILE A 52 1.08 2.04 3.48
N ILE A 53 2.16 1.42 3.03
CA ILE A 53 2.12 0.09 2.41
C ILE A 53 2.30 -0.97 3.49
N LEU A 54 1.32 -1.88 3.64
CA LEU A 54 1.35 -2.96 4.63
C LEU A 54 1.08 -4.33 3.98
N PRO A 55 2.05 -5.25 3.98
CA PRO A 55 1.83 -6.60 3.50
C PRO A 55 1.03 -7.44 4.52
N VAL A 56 0.17 -8.33 4.04
CA VAL A 56 -0.49 -9.37 4.86
C VAL A 56 -0.53 -10.70 4.13
N TYR A 57 0.04 -11.72 4.77
CA TYR A 57 -0.04 -13.12 4.35
C TYR A 57 0.19 -14.04 5.56
N GLY A 58 -0.20 -15.32 5.45
CA GLY A 58 -0.32 -16.24 6.58
C GLY A 58 0.97 -16.51 7.36
N ALA A 59 2.14 -16.37 6.73
CA ALA A 59 3.44 -16.58 7.37
C ALA A 59 3.95 -15.36 8.19
N LEU A 60 3.28 -14.21 8.14
CA LEU A 60 3.72 -13.03 8.88
C LEU A 60 3.54 -13.19 10.40
N PRO A 61 4.42 -12.62 11.22
CA PRO A 61 4.20 -12.51 12.66
C PRO A 61 2.88 -11.79 12.98
N SER A 62 2.17 -12.25 14.01
CA SER A 62 0.86 -11.69 14.40
C SER A 62 0.90 -10.19 14.69
N GLU A 63 2.01 -9.69 15.23
CA GLU A 63 2.22 -8.27 15.47
C GLU A 63 2.16 -7.47 14.16
N MET A 64 2.81 -7.96 13.09
CA MET A 64 2.76 -7.29 11.79
C MET A 64 1.38 -7.39 11.14
N GLN A 65 0.69 -8.52 11.30
CA GLN A 65 -0.69 -8.68 10.80
C GLN A 65 -1.67 -7.74 11.51
N THR A 66 -1.44 -7.40 12.79
CA THR A 66 -2.35 -6.52 13.52
C THR A 66 -2.29 -5.08 13.01
N ARG A 67 -1.14 -4.67 12.47
CA ARG A 67 -0.92 -3.29 11.96
C ARG A 67 -1.88 -2.90 10.83
N ILE A 68 -2.39 -3.85 10.03
CA ILE A 68 -3.36 -3.50 8.97
C ILE A 68 -4.71 -3.03 9.52
N PHE A 69 -5.02 -3.34 10.78
CA PHE A 69 -6.25 -2.88 11.42
C PHE A 69 -6.10 -1.51 12.09
N GLU A 70 -4.88 -0.99 12.20
CA GLU A 70 -4.65 0.34 12.74
C GLU A 70 -5.17 1.41 11.75
N PRO A 71 -5.83 2.47 12.25
CA PRO A 71 -6.31 3.54 11.39
C PRO A 71 -5.13 4.28 10.75
N ALA A 72 -5.29 4.67 9.48
CA ALA A 72 -4.31 5.52 8.83
C ALA A 72 -4.25 6.90 9.53
N PRO A 73 -3.05 7.48 9.72
CA PRO A 73 -2.88 8.86 10.14
C PRO A 73 -3.68 9.85 9.27
N LEU A 74 -4.06 10.99 9.85
CA LEU A 74 -4.78 12.04 9.13
C LEU A 74 -4.00 12.52 7.92
N GLY A 75 -4.69 12.60 6.77
CA GLY A 75 -4.07 13.02 5.50
C GLY A 75 -3.20 11.97 4.83
N SER A 76 -3.28 10.71 5.26
CA SER A 76 -2.62 9.57 4.60
C SER A 76 -3.64 8.55 4.09
N ARG A 77 -3.17 7.67 3.22
CA ARG A 77 -3.89 6.49 2.73
C ARG A 77 -3.10 5.24 3.12
N LYS A 78 -3.79 4.15 3.41
CA LYS A 78 -3.21 2.84 3.70
C LYS A 78 -3.70 1.82 2.69
#